data_AF-A0A2M7B2X8-F1
#
_entry.id   AF-A0A2M7B2X8-F1
#
_cell.length_a   1.000
_cell.length_b   1.000
_cell.length_c   1.000
_cell.angle_alpha   90.00
_cell.angle_beta   90.00
_cell.angle_gamma   90.00
#
_symmetry.space_group_name_H-M   'P 1'
#
loop_
_entity.id
_entity.type
_entity.pdbx_description
1 polymer ?
#
loop_
_entity_poly.entity_id
_entity_poly.type
_entity_poly.pdbx_seq_one_letter_code
_entity_poly.pdbx_strand_id
1 'polypeptide(L)'
;MASLAQVPARGPLILVTNHIGSLEVPLLFAHLQPRPVTGFAKIETWDDPFMGWLFDLWGAIPIRRGEADVDALRKGFTALEQGCILAVAPEGTRSRHGRLLRARPGVAMIALRSGVMLLPLAHWGGENFSGNLKRLKRTDFHVKVGQPFRLQVEEKVTRQVRQQVADEIMFQIAALMPEAYRGEYVMMDKSTAKYLRFAVGD
;
A
#
# COMPACT_ATOMS: atom_id res chain seq x y z
N MET A 1 -15.44 0.99 13.07
CA MET A 1 -14.85 1.86 12.02
C MET A 1 -13.44 2.19 12.44
N ALA A 2 -12.43 1.55 11.83
CA ALA A 2 -11.03 1.86 12.13
C ALA A 2 -10.66 3.09 11.29
N SER A 3 -10.58 4.25 11.94
CA SER A 3 -10.30 5.50 11.26
C SER A 3 -8.80 5.65 11.00
N LEU A 4 -8.46 6.47 10.01
CA LEU A 4 -7.07 6.84 9.70
C LEU A 4 -6.33 7.50 10.88
N ALA A 5 -7.00 7.79 11.99
CA ALA A 5 -6.39 8.27 13.23
C ALA A 5 -5.40 7.27 13.87
N GLN A 6 -5.43 6.00 13.46
CA GLN A 6 -4.46 4.98 13.91
C GLN A 6 -3.09 5.09 13.23
N VAL A 7 -2.97 5.94 12.21
CA VAL A 7 -1.70 6.22 11.55
C VAL A 7 -0.82 7.01 12.53
N PRO A 8 0.44 6.60 12.80
CA PRO A 8 1.32 7.33 13.71
C PRO A 8 1.39 8.83 13.36
N ALA A 9 1.67 9.70 14.33
CA ALA A 9 1.70 11.14 14.02
C ALA A 9 2.96 11.56 13.25
N ARG A 10 4.09 10.84 13.42
CA ARG A 10 5.42 11.23 12.94
C ARG A 10 6.28 10.00 12.61
N GLY A 11 7.43 10.26 11.97
CA GLY A 11 8.47 9.28 11.67
C GLY A 11 8.26 8.58 10.31
N PRO A 12 9.26 7.84 9.84
CA PRO A 12 9.16 7.09 8.59
C PRO A 12 8.09 6.00 8.70
N LEU A 13 7.30 5.81 7.64
CA LEU A 13 6.29 4.76 7.59
C LEU A 13 6.12 4.24 6.17
N ILE A 14 6.03 2.92 6.01
CA ILE A 14 5.58 2.31 4.76
C ILE A 14 4.09 1.95 4.92
N LEU A 15 3.23 2.67 4.22
CA LEU A 15 1.80 2.35 4.18
C LEU A 15 1.56 1.32 3.08
N VAL A 16 1.21 0.10 3.45
CA VAL A 16 0.93 -0.98 2.50
C VAL A 16 -0.58 -1.10 2.30
N THR A 17 -1.04 -0.88 1.07
CA THR A 17 -2.47 -0.88 0.72
C THR A 17 -2.76 -1.68 -0.53
N ASN A 18 -3.96 -2.25 -0.62
CA ASN A 18 -4.48 -2.76 -1.89
C ASN A 18 -4.70 -1.62 -2.90
N HIS A 19 -4.76 -1.94 -4.19
CA HIS A 19 -5.03 -0.97 -5.25
C HIS A 19 -6.26 -1.38 -6.07
N ILE A 20 -7.45 -0.86 -5.74
CA ILE A 20 -8.72 -1.28 -6.37
C ILE A 20 -9.43 -0.15 -7.13
N GLY A 21 -8.94 1.09 -7.09
CA GLY A 21 -9.62 2.21 -7.73
C GLY A 21 -8.79 3.48 -7.91
N SER A 22 -9.43 4.53 -8.46
CA SER A 22 -8.83 5.86 -8.58
C SER A 22 -9.07 6.76 -7.37
N LEU A 23 -10.00 6.39 -6.48
CA LEU A 23 -10.35 7.18 -5.30
C LEU A 23 -9.38 7.03 -4.12
N GLU A 24 -8.68 5.90 -4.05
CA GLU A 24 -7.83 5.58 -2.92
C GLU A 24 -6.72 6.63 -2.71
N VAL A 25 -6.08 7.07 -3.80
CA VAL A 25 -4.98 8.03 -3.74
C VAL A 25 -5.51 9.37 -3.19
N PRO A 26 -6.52 10.03 -3.78
CA PRO A 26 -7.06 11.27 -3.21
C PRO A 26 -7.51 11.13 -1.75
N LEU A 27 -8.15 10.01 -1.38
CA LEU A 27 -8.63 9.80 -0.01
C LEU A 27 -7.47 9.70 0.99
N LEU A 28 -6.44 8.92 0.68
CA LEU A 28 -5.24 8.80 1.51
C LEU A 28 -4.54 10.14 1.64
N PHE A 29 -4.31 10.84 0.52
CA PHE A 29 -3.62 12.13 0.53
C PHE A 29 -4.38 13.21 1.32
N ALA A 30 -5.70 13.28 1.19
CA ALA A 30 -6.51 14.26 1.89
C ALA A 30 -6.59 14.02 3.40
N HIS A 31 -6.74 12.76 3.82
CA HIS A 31 -6.97 12.43 5.23
C HIS A 31 -5.68 12.27 6.04
N LEU A 32 -4.54 12.04 5.40
CA LEU A 32 -3.27 11.92 6.08
C LEU A 32 -2.58 13.28 6.30
N GLN A 33 -3.13 14.38 5.78
CA GLN A 33 -2.64 15.72 6.09
C GLN A 33 -2.66 15.99 7.62
N PRO A 34 -1.66 16.68 8.17
CA PRO A 34 -0.52 17.32 7.52
C PRO A 34 0.70 16.40 7.32
N ARG A 35 0.57 15.08 7.53
CA ARG A 35 1.69 14.15 7.40
C ARG A 35 2.07 14.01 5.92
N PRO A 36 3.33 14.27 5.53
CA PRO A 36 3.75 14.13 4.14
C PRO A 36 3.61 12.67 3.69
N VAL A 37 2.88 12.48 2.60
CA VAL A 37 2.71 11.18 1.94
C VAL A 37 3.35 11.29 0.56
N THR A 38 4.03 10.24 0.14
CA THR A 38 4.44 10.03 -1.25
C THR A 38 4.16 8.57 -1.62
N GLY A 39 4.24 8.22 -2.89
CA GLY A 39 4.03 6.85 -3.35
C GLY A 39 4.50 6.67 -4.77
N PHE A 40 4.64 5.41 -5.19
CA PHE A 40 5.05 5.09 -6.55
C PHE A 40 3.86 5.08 -7.51
N ALA A 41 3.94 5.88 -8.56
CA ALA A 41 2.95 5.95 -9.62
C ALA A 41 3.55 5.56 -10.98
N LYS A 42 2.74 4.92 -11.82
CA LYS A 42 3.18 4.50 -13.16
C LYS A 42 3.57 5.75 -13.96
N ILE A 43 4.78 5.79 -14.54
CA ILE A 43 5.29 7.00 -15.24
C ILE A 43 4.37 7.47 -16.38
N GLU A 44 3.70 6.55 -17.07
CA GLU A 44 2.71 6.85 -18.12
C GLU A 44 1.43 7.51 -17.57
N THR A 45 1.29 7.68 -16.26
CA THR A 45 0.21 8.49 -15.67
C THR A 45 0.42 9.98 -15.94
N TRP A 46 1.66 10.41 -16.15
CA TRP A 46 2.00 11.79 -16.52
C TRP A 46 1.72 12.10 -18.00
N ASP A 47 1.35 11.11 -18.82
CA ASP A 47 0.89 11.34 -20.20
C ASP A 47 -0.48 12.04 -20.22
N ASP A 48 -1.25 11.93 -19.13
CA ASP A 48 -2.45 12.73 -18.88
C ASP A 48 -2.06 14.00 -18.09
N PRO A 49 -2.18 15.21 -18.66
CA PRO A 49 -1.72 16.44 -18.01
C PRO A 49 -2.41 16.75 -16.68
N PHE A 50 -3.68 16.38 -16.53
CA PHE A 50 -4.42 16.61 -15.29
C PHE A 50 -3.97 15.66 -14.19
N MET A 51 -3.80 14.38 -14.52
CA MET A 51 -3.30 13.38 -13.57
C MET A 51 -1.84 13.63 -13.20
N GLY A 52 -0.99 14.01 -14.17
CA GLY A 52 0.40 14.39 -13.94
C GLY A 52 0.52 15.56 -12.97
N TRP A 53 -0.22 16.65 -13.22
CA TRP A 53 -0.26 17.80 -12.31
C TRP A 53 -0.68 17.43 -10.88
N LEU A 54 -1.71 16.59 -10.75
CA LEU A 54 -2.21 16.15 -9.45
C LEU A 54 -1.18 15.29 -8.70
N PHE A 55 -0.46 14.43 -9.42
CA PHE A 55 0.55 13.55 -8.86
C PHE A 55 1.81 14.34 -8.45
N ASP A 56 2.17 15.38 -9.20
CA ASP A 56 3.24 16.30 -8.81
C ASP A 56 2.87 17.09 -7.56
N LEU A 57 1.63 17.58 -7.45
CA LEU A 57 1.12 18.25 -6.25
C LEU A 57 1.17 17.33 -5.01
N TRP A 58 0.96 16.04 -5.21
CA TRP A 58 1.04 15.01 -4.18
C TRP A 58 2.46 14.46 -3.97
N GLY A 59 3.47 14.95 -4.70
CA GLY A 59 4.84 14.48 -4.58
C GLY A 59 5.02 13.00 -4.94
N ALA A 60 4.20 12.47 -5.84
CA ALA A 60 4.29 11.08 -6.30
C ALA A 60 5.61 10.83 -7.05
N ILE A 61 6.14 9.61 -6.89
CA ILE A 61 7.40 9.20 -7.52
C ILE A 61 7.05 8.41 -8.80
N PRO A 62 7.41 8.92 -10.00
CA PRO A 62 7.23 8.16 -11.23
C PRO A 62 8.11 6.91 -11.19
N ILE A 63 7.53 5.76 -11.55
CA ILE A 63 8.24 4.48 -11.62
C ILE A 63 7.95 3.75 -12.93
N ARG A 64 8.99 3.18 -13.54
CA ARG A 64 8.85 2.20 -14.63
C ARG A 64 8.54 0.82 -14.05
N ARG A 65 7.30 0.34 -14.26
CA ARG A 65 6.87 -0.98 -13.76
C ARG A 65 7.43 -2.09 -14.65
N GLY A 66 7.93 -3.16 -14.04
CA GLY A 66 8.48 -4.32 -14.76
C GLY A 66 9.99 -4.26 -14.99
N GLU A 67 10.60 -3.09 -14.74
CA GLU A 67 12.04 -2.86 -14.82
C GLU A 67 12.61 -2.51 -13.44
N ALA A 68 13.93 -2.63 -13.30
CA ALA A 68 14.63 -2.17 -12.11
C ALA A 68 14.80 -0.65 -12.18
N ASP A 69 13.89 0.11 -11.58
CA ASP A 69 13.96 1.57 -11.51
C ASP A 69 14.69 2.02 -10.22
N VAL A 70 16.02 2.02 -10.28
CA VAL A 70 16.88 2.33 -9.13
C VAL A 70 16.68 3.77 -8.64
N ASP A 71 16.44 4.71 -9.55
CA ASP A 71 16.25 6.11 -9.20
C ASP A 71 14.93 6.35 -8.49
N ALA A 72 13.83 5.72 -8.95
CA ALA A 72 12.56 5.75 -8.23
C ALA A 72 12.72 5.18 -6.82
N LEU A 73 13.37 4.02 -6.68
CA LEU A 73 13.62 3.42 -5.37
C LEU A 73 14.45 4.32 -4.46
N ARG A 74 15.50 4.97 -4.99
CA ARG A 74 16.31 5.93 -4.24
C ARG A 74 15.44 7.08 -3.71
N LYS A 75 14.59 7.68 -4.54
CA LYS A 75 13.64 8.73 -4.12
C LYS A 75 12.72 8.26 -3.00
N GLY A 76 12.23 7.01 -3.08
CA GLY A 76 11.41 6.41 -2.03
C GLY A 76 12.16 6.27 -0.70
N PHE A 77 13.42 5.83 -0.72
CA PHE A 77 14.25 5.77 0.48
C PHE A 77 14.55 7.16 1.05
N THR A 78 14.87 8.14 0.21
CA THR A 78 15.06 9.53 0.64
C THR A 78 13.80 10.10 1.30
N ALA A 79 12.61 9.81 0.78
CA ALA A 79 11.36 10.23 1.41
C ALA A 79 11.17 9.58 2.79
N LEU A 80 11.51 8.30 2.94
CA LEU A 80 11.51 7.65 4.25
C LEU A 80 12.53 8.30 5.20
N GLU A 81 13.75 8.60 4.75
CA GLU A 81 14.77 9.29 5.57
C GLU A 81 14.29 10.68 6.05
N GLN A 82 13.46 11.36 5.24
CA GLN A 82 12.82 12.63 5.59
C GLN A 82 11.61 12.49 6.54
N GLY A 83 11.25 11.26 6.93
CA GLY A 83 10.13 10.98 7.82
C GLY A 83 8.76 10.98 7.14
N CYS A 84 8.70 10.90 5.81
CA CYS A 84 7.46 10.81 5.06
C CYS A 84 6.82 9.41 5.18
N ILE A 85 5.53 9.34 4.86
CA ILE A 85 4.84 8.08 4.56
C ILE A 85 5.14 7.72 3.10
N LEU A 86 5.67 6.52 2.87
CA LEU A 86 5.77 5.91 1.53
C LEU A 86 4.62 4.92 1.34
N ALA A 87 3.62 5.31 0.54
CA ALA A 87 2.52 4.45 0.14
C ALA A 87 2.98 3.47 -0.95
N VAL A 88 2.78 2.18 -0.71
CA VAL A 88 3.17 1.10 -1.62
C VAL A 88 2.00 0.13 -1.78
N ALA A 89 1.62 -0.13 -3.04
CA ALA A 89 0.70 -1.21 -3.39
C ALA A 89 1.52 -2.48 -3.72
N PRO A 90 1.49 -3.52 -2.88
CA PRO A 90 2.29 -4.74 -3.10
C PRO A 90 2.00 -5.43 -4.42
N GLU A 91 0.76 -5.33 -4.91
CA GLU A 91 0.29 -5.91 -6.17
C GLU A 91 1.02 -5.33 -7.40
N GLY A 92 1.49 -4.08 -7.30
CA GLY A 92 2.14 -3.34 -8.38
C GLY A 92 1.22 -2.97 -9.55
N THR A 93 -0.07 -3.28 -9.46
CA THR A 93 -1.10 -2.94 -10.44
C THR A 93 -2.46 -2.84 -9.78
N ARG A 94 -3.40 -2.17 -10.46
CA ARG A 94 -4.78 -2.04 -10.00
C ARG A 94 -5.55 -3.34 -10.25
N SER A 95 -6.25 -3.84 -9.24
CA SER A 95 -7.26 -4.89 -9.38
C SER A 95 -8.50 -4.34 -10.07
N ARG A 96 -8.96 -5.01 -11.13
CA ARG A 96 -10.18 -4.63 -11.87
C ARG A 96 -11.47 -5.23 -11.30
N HIS A 97 -11.34 -6.15 -10.35
CA HIS A 97 -12.45 -6.92 -9.79
C HIS A 97 -12.62 -6.72 -8.28
N GLY A 98 -11.90 -5.74 -7.69
CA GLY A 98 -11.92 -5.44 -6.25
C GLY A 98 -11.17 -6.45 -5.38
N ARG A 99 -10.72 -7.57 -5.94
CA ARG A 99 -10.05 -8.65 -5.19
C ARG A 99 -8.54 -8.49 -5.18
N LEU A 100 -7.89 -8.87 -4.08
CA LEU A 100 -6.44 -8.85 -3.98
C LEU A 100 -5.77 -9.77 -5.00
N LEU A 101 -4.78 -9.23 -5.68
CA LEU A 101 -3.85 -9.90 -6.59
C LEU A 101 -2.59 -10.32 -5.83
N ARG A 102 -1.86 -11.28 -6.38
CA ARG A 102 -0.59 -11.72 -5.78
C ARG A 102 0.41 -10.56 -5.68
N ALA A 103 1.12 -10.50 -4.56
CA ALA A 103 2.11 -9.46 -4.32
C ALA A 103 3.37 -9.69 -5.15
N ARG A 104 3.99 -8.57 -5.50
CA ARG A 104 5.34 -8.55 -6.06
C ARG A 104 6.37 -8.49 -4.94
N PRO A 105 7.51 -9.20 -5.06
CA PRO A 105 8.53 -9.25 -4.01
C PRO A 105 9.26 -7.90 -3.78
N GLY A 106 9.00 -6.89 -4.63
CA GLY A 106 9.60 -5.56 -4.52
C GLY A 106 9.22 -4.85 -3.21
N VAL A 107 7.99 -5.02 -2.71
CA VAL A 107 7.58 -4.43 -1.42
C VAL A 107 8.42 -4.97 -0.26
N ALA A 108 8.72 -6.27 -0.27
CA ALA A 108 9.56 -6.91 0.74
C ALA A 108 10.99 -6.36 0.70
N MET A 109 11.53 -6.08 -0.50
CA MET A 109 12.85 -5.48 -0.64
C MET A 109 12.90 -4.07 -0.02
N ILE A 110 11.93 -3.21 -0.33
CA ILE A 110 11.86 -1.85 0.23
C ILE A 110 11.74 -1.89 1.75
N ALA A 111 10.85 -2.75 2.26
CA ALA A 111 10.59 -2.87 3.69
C ALA A 111 11.79 -3.44 4.47
N LEU A 112 12.42 -4.52 3.98
CA LEU A 112 13.60 -5.11 4.63
C LEU A 112 14.81 -4.18 4.58
N ARG A 113 15.03 -3.48 3.46
CA ARG A 113 16.18 -2.59 3.30
C ARG A 113 16.06 -1.32 4.13
N SER A 114 14.85 -0.77 4.25
CA SER A 114 14.62 0.43 5.06
C SER A 114 14.54 0.11 6.57
N GLY A 115 14.10 -1.09 6.95
CA GLY A 115 13.86 -1.45 8.36
C GLY A 115 12.72 -0.65 9.01
N VAL A 116 11.95 0.10 8.21
CA VAL A 116 10.89 1.00 8.66
C VAL A 116 9.63 0.22 9.03
N MET A 117 8.81 0.81 9.89
CA MET A 117 7.50 0.29 10.28
C MET A 117 6.54 0.26 9.08
N LEU A 118 5.84 -0.86 8.91
CA LEU A 118 4.78 -1.04 7.95
C LEU A 118 3.43 -0.85 8.63
N LEU A 119 2.50 -0.18 7.97
CA LEU A 119 1.12 -0.07 8.40
C LEU A 119 0.20 -0.63 7.30
N PRO A 120 -0.51 -1.73 7.55
CA PRO A 120 -1.47 -2.26 6.59
C PRO A 120 -2.73 -1.40 6.59
N LEU A 121 -3.20 -1.07 5.41
CA LEU A 121 -4.47 -0.39 5.16
C LEU A 121 -5.20 -1.16 4.08
N ALA A 122 -6.50 -1.38 4.27
CA ALA A 122 -7.33 -1.97 3.24
C ALA A 122 -8.55 -1.12 2.96
N HIS A 123 -8.99 -1.14 1.71
CA HIS A 123 -10.22 -0.48 1.30
C HIS A 123 -11.00 -1.30 0.28
N TRP A 124 -12.34 -1.25 0.32
CA TRP A 124 -13.24 -2.03 -0.55
C TRP A 124 -14.57 -1.34 -0.80
N GLY A 125 -15.34 -1.83 -1.78
CA GLY A 125 -16.67 -1.30 -2.14
C GLY A 125 -16.63 -0.12 -3.12
N GLY A 126 -15.44 0.27 -3.58
CA GLY A 126 -15.22 1.39 -4.51
C GLY A 126 -15.34 1.06 -5.99
N GLU A 127 -15.60 -0.20 -6.36
CA GLU A 127 -15.50 -0.70 -7.74
C GLU A 127 -16.49 0.01 -8.68
N ASN A 128 -17.67 0.37 -8.15
CA ASN A 128 -18.75 1.00 -8.91
C ASN A 128 -18.80 2.53 -8.75
N PHE A 129 -17.75 3.15 -8.21
CA PHE A 129 -17.76 4.58 -7.90
C PHE A 129 -18.17 5.47 -9.08
N SER A 130 -17.54 5.31 -10.24
CA SER A 130 -17.82 6.14 -11.42
C SER A 130 -19.27 5.97 -11.92
N GLY A 131 -19.83 4.76 -11.81
CA GLY A 131 -21.21 4.48 -12.19
C GLY A 131 -22.22 5.07 -11.20
N ASN A 132 -21.90 4.97 -9.90
CA ASN A 132 -22.71 5.56 -8.84
C ASN A 132 -22.69 7.09 -8.90
N LEU A 133 -21.55 7.71 -9.13
CA LEU A 133 -21.40 9.16 -9.26
C LEU A 133 -22.25 9.73 -10.40
N LYS A 134 -22.23 9.08 -11.57
CA LYS A 134 -23.10 9.44 -12.72
C LYS A 134 -24.59 9.35 -12.40
N ARG A 135 -24.97 8.52 -11.42
CA ARG A 135 -26.34 8.32 -10.96
C ARG A 135 -26.64 9.08 -9.65
N LEU A 136 -25.72 9.93 -9.19
CA LEU A 136 -25.78 10.64 -7.91
C LEU A 136 -26.06 9.70 -6.71
N LYS A 137 -25.63 8.45 -6.81
CA LYS A 137 -25.76 7.45 -5.75
C LYS A 137 -24.52 7.47 -4.88
N ARG A 138 -24.72 7.38 -3.56
CA ARG A 138 -23.62 7.17 -2.61
C ARG A 138 -22.96 5.82 -2.89
N THR A 139 -21.64 5.81 -2.95
CA THR A 139 -20.86 4.58 -2.99
C THR A 139 -20.53 4.17 -1.55
N ASP A 140 -20.80 2.92 -1.21
CA ASP A 140 -20.48 2.36 0.09
C ASP A 140 -19.00 1.95 0.12
N PHE A 141 -18.14 2.93 0.37
CA PHE A 141 -16.69 2.78 0.39
C PHE A 141 -16.19 2.62 1.82
N HIS A 142 -15.43 1.54 2.06
CA HIS A 142 -14.91 1.20 3.37
C HIS A 142 -13.40 1.31 3.40
N VAL A 143 -12.85 1.77 4.54
CA VAL A 143 -11.42 1.79 4.82
C VAL A 143 -11.20 1.20 6.20
N LYS A 144 -10.16 0.39 6.34
CA LYS A 144 -9.73 -0.15 7.63
C LYS A 144 -8.21 -0.10 7.73
N VAL A 145 -7.73 0.41 8.85
CA VAL A 145 -6.31 0.42 9.20
C VAL A 145 -6.05 -0.77 10.14
N GLY A 146 -4.91 -1.45 9.95
CA GLY A 146 -4.49 -2.56 10.79
C GLY A 146 -3.38 -2.17 11.76
N GLN A 147 -2.78 -3.18 12.39
CA GLN A 147 -1.72 -2.95 13.36
C GLN A 147 -0.38 -2.72 12.66
N PRO A 148 0.42 -1.73 13.11
CA PRO A 148 1.75 -1.53 12.59
C PRO A 148 2.68 -2.69 12.96
N PHE A 149 3.59 -3.04 12.06
CA PHE A 149 4.58 -4.10 12.27
C PHE A 149 5.91 -3.78 11.60
N ARG A 150 6.99 -4.41 12.05
CA ARG A 150 8.28 -4.44 11.37
C ARG A 150 8.54 -5.84 10.83
N LEU A 151 9.40 -5.90 9.81
CA LEU A 151 9.91 -7.17 9.31
C LEU A 151 11.17 -7.56 10.07
N GLN A 152 11.23 -8.81 10.51
CA GLN A 152 12.43 -9.43 11.08
C GLN A 152 12.68 -10.75 10.35
N VAL A 153 13.79 -10.81 9.61
CA VAL A 153 14.21 -11.98 8.85
C VAL A 153 15.63 -12.32 9.27
N GLU A 154 15.80 -13.45 9.95
CA GLU A 154 17.09 -13.91 10.48
C GLU A 154 17.81 -14.86 9.49
N GLU A 155 17.07 -15.37 8.51
CA GLU A 155 17.61 -16.23 7.46
C GLU A 155 18.10 -15.44 6.24
N LYS A 156 18.87 -16.12 5.37
CA LYS A 156 19.35 -15.53 4.12
C LYS A 156 18.17 -15.12 3.24
N VAL A 157 18.11 -13.84 2.86
CA VAL A 157 17.02 -13.27 2.04
C VAL A 157 17.13 -13.73 0.58
N THR A 158 16.60 -14.93 0.30
CA THR A 158 16.48 -15.47 -1.06
C THR A 158 15.28 -14.88 -1.81
N ARG A 159 15.17 -15.17 -3.11
CA ARG A 159 13.96 -14.80 -3.90
C ARG A 159 12.69 -15.38 -3.29
N GLN A 160 12.75 -16.60 -2.75
CA GLN A 160 11.63 -17.26 -2.11
C GLN A 160 11.24 -16.58 -0.80
N VAL A 161 12.21 -16.24 0.05
CA VAL A 161 11.96 -15.51 1.30
C VAL A 161 11.33 -14.15 1.02
N ARG A 162 11.82 -13.41 0.01
CA ARG A 162 11.20 -12.13 -0.39
C ARG A 162 9.75 -12.29 -0.83
N GLN A 163 9.43 -13.36 -1.57
CA GLN A 163 8.04 -13.63 -1.96
C GLN A 163 7.19 -13.96 -0.74
N GLN A 164 7.66 -14.82 0.16
CA GLN A 164 6.94 -15.15 1.40
C GLN A 164 6.68 -13.91 2.26
N VAL A 165 7.68 -13.05 2.43
CA VAL A 165 7.52 -11.78 3.16
C VAL A 165 6.48 -10.88 2.49
N ALA A 166 6.49 -10.77 1.16
CA ALA A 166 5.49 -10.00 0.43
C ALA A 166 4.08 -10.58 0.57
N ASP A 167 3.97 -11.92 0.57
CA ASP A 167 2.71 -12.63 0.79
C ASP A 167 2.20 -12.43 2.24
N GLU A 168 3.07 -12.45 3.25
CA GLU A 168 2.70 -12.14 4.65
C GLU A 168 2.18 -10.71 4.81
N ILE A 169 2.80 -9.73 4.16
CA ILE A 169 2.31 -8.35 4.12
C ILE A 169 0.88 -8.31 3.55
N MET A 170 0.61 -9.06 2.48
CA MET A 170 -0.72 -9.12 1.87
C MET A 170 -1.74 -9.83 2.75
N PHE A 171 -1.35 -10.86 3.50
CA PHE A 171 -2.26 -11.47 4.48
C PHE A 171 -2.68 -10.46 5.56
N GLN A 172 -1.80 -9.54 5.97
CA GLN A 172 -2.19 -8.46 6.89
C GLN A 172 -3.22 -7.51 6.27
N ILE A 173 -3.12 -7.21 4.97
CA ILE A 173 -4.14 -6.44 4.24
C ILE A 173 -5.44 -7.26 4.12
N ALA A 174 -5.35 -8.54 3.76
CA ALA A 174 -6.50 -9.44 3.58
C ALA A 174 -7.31 -9.62 4.88
N ALA A 175 -6.64 -9.67 6.03
CA ALA A 175 -7.27 -9.74 7.35
C ALA A 175 -8.16 -8.53 7.67
N LEU A 176 -7.92 -7.39 7.03
CA LEU A 176 -8.72 -6.17 7.19
C LEU A 176 -9.99 -6.18 6.32
N MET A 177 -10.07 -7.09 5.34
CA MET A 177 -11.13 -7.12 4.34
C MET A 177 -12.12 -8.27 4.57
N PRO A 178 -13.37 -8.12 4.10
CA PRO A 178 -14.30 -9.24 3.95
C PRO A 178 -13.73 -10.30 2.99
N GLU A 179 -14.10 -11.57 3.21
CA GLU A 179 -13.59 -12.71 2.46
C GLU A 179 -13.73 -12.56 0.94
N ALA A 180 -14.86 -12.00 0.48
CA ALA A 180 -15.16 -11.78 -0.94
C ALA A 180 -14.12 -10.93 -1.70
N TYR A 181 -13.32 -10.14 -0.97
CA TYR A 181 -12.29 -9.26 -1.53
C TYR A 181 -10.86 -9.81 -1.38
N ARG A 182 -10.66 -10.93 -0.67
CA ARG A 182 -9.31 -11.43 -0.34
C ARG A 182 -8.57 -12.07 -1.51
N GLY A 183 -9.26 -12.45 -2.58
CA GLY A 183 -8.64 -12.95 -3.82
C GLY A 183 -7.64 -14.09 -3.57
N GLU A 184 -6.40 -13.90 -4.02
CA GLU A 184 -5.27 -14.85 -3.84
C GLU A 184 -4.97 -15.19 -2.37
N TYR A 185 -5.43 -14.37 -1.43
CA TYR A 185 -5.18 -14.48 0.02
C TYR A 185 -6.43 -14.87 0.81
N VAL A 186 -7.39 -15.56 0.18
CA VAL A 186 -8.60 -16.05 0.86
C VAL A 186 -8.29 -17.07 1.97
N MET A 187 -7.27 -17.91 1.74
CA MET A 187 -6.83 -18.97 2.66
C MET A 187 -5.91 -18.40 3.75
N MET A 188 -6.51 -17.90 4.84
CA MET A 188 -5.78 -17.22 5.93
C MET A 188 -4.90 -18.15 6.78
N ASP A 189 -5.14 -19.47 6.73
CA ASP A 189 -4.31 -20.50 7.38
C ASP A 189 -2.88 -20.54 6.84
N LYS A 190 -2.66 -20.00 5.63
CA LYS A 190 -1.33 -19.83 5.03
C LYS A 190 -0.55 -18.65 5.58
N SER A 191 -1.18 -17.74 6.34
CA SER A 191 -0.46 -16.66 7.01
C SER A 191 0.27 -17.22 8.22
N THR A 192 1.60 -17.22 8.16
CA THR A 192 2.44 -17.73 9.24
C THR A 192 2.84 -16.63 10.21
N ALA A 193 2.77 -15.36 9.81
CA ALA A 193 3.30 -14.21 10.52
C ALA A 193 4.77 -14.36 10.98
N LYS A 194 5.50 -15.32 10.41
CA LYS A 194 6.85 -15.74 10.82
C LYS A 194 7.82 -14.55 10.89
N TYR A 195 7.75 -13.70 9.88
CA TYR A 195 8.65 -12.55 9.69
C TYR A 195 8.11 -11.24 10.28
N LEU A 196 6.94 -11.26 10.93
CA LEU A 196 6.28 -10.05 11.40
C LEU A 196 6.55 -9.84 12.89
N ARG A 197 6.81 -8.59 13.27
CA ARG A 197 6.89 -8.14 14.66
C ARG A 197 5.96 -6.95 14.82
N PHE A 198 4.80 -7.17 15.41
CA PHE A 198 3.83 -6.11 15.66
C PHE A 198 4.37 -5.16 16.72
N ALA A 199 4.10 -3.86 16.54
CA ALA A 199 4.35 -2.91 17.60
C ALA A 199 3.47 -3.27 18.81
N VAL A 200 4.07 -3.35 19.99
CA VAL A 200 3.30 -3.43 21.23
C VAL A 200 2.59 -2.10 21.37
N GLY A 201 1.27 -2.12 21.62
CA GLY A 201 0.53 -0.89 21.87
C GLY A 201 1.10 -0.21 23.10
N ASP A 202 1.58 1.02 22.94
CA ASP A 202 1.86 1.94 24.04
C ASP A 202 0.54 2.43 24.66
#